data_AF-A0A3N4JEP6-F1
#
_entry.id   AF-A0A3N4JEP6-F1
#
_cell.length_a   1.000
_cell.length_b   1.000
_cell.length_c   1.000
_cell.angle_alpha   90.00
_cell.angle_beta   90.00
_cell.angle_gamma   90.00
#
_symmetry.space_group_name_H-M   'P 1'
#
loop_
_entity.id
_entity.type
_entity.pdbx_description
1 polymer ?
#
loop_
_entity_poly.entity_id
_entity_poly.type
_entity_poly.pdbx_seq_one_letter_code
_entity_poly.pdbx_strand_id
1 'polypeptide(L)'
;MPITYLVKDNALTHQTVQRVDQDLWHSKGIITFNWSSRSPDLNQIECLWDDCKGEIAMYQFTGASQETVEQAKATLVKVWREFPQELIDHRCQSFHEKLNCCIIHGGNNNFDG
;
A
#
# COMPACT_ATOMS: atom_id res chain seq x y z
N MET A 1 6.65 19.19 15.70
CA MET A 1 6.41 17.79 15.30
C MET A 1 6.20 17.77 13.79
N PRO A 2 6.72 16.77 13.06
CA PRO A 2 6.44 16.64 11.64
C PRO A 2 4.93 16.42 11.42
N ILE A 3 4.38 17.02 10.36
CA ILE A 3 3.00 16.77 9.94
C ILE A 3 2.93 15.35 9.39
N THR A 4 1.96 14.57 9.86
CA THR A 4 1.78 13.18 9.41
C THR A 4 0.58 13.09 8.48
N TYR A 5 0.79 12.58 7.27
CA TYR A 5 -0.28 12.29 6.33
C TYR A 5 -0.58 10.80 6.33
N LEU A 6 -1.85 10.43 6.51
CA LEU A 6 -2.31 9.05 6.39
C LEU A 6 -2.94 8.83 5.02
N VAL A 7 -2.23 8.07 4.19
CA VAL A 7 -2.68 7.62 2.87
C VAL A 7 -3.40 6.29 3.02
N LYS A 8 -4.67 6.22 2.60
CA LYS A 8 -5.42 4.97 2.50
C LYS A 8 -6.51 5.09 1.45
N ASP A 9 -6.94 3.95 0.92
CA ASP A 9 -8.08 3.93 0.02
C ASP A 9 -9.40 4.19 0.77
N ASN A 10 -10.46 4.37 -0.01
CA ASN A 10 -11.79 4.64 0.50
C ASN A 10 -12.66 3.38 0.56
N ALA A 11 -12.09 2.17 0.78
CA ALA A 11 -12.92 0.97 0.87
C ALA A 11 -13.93 1.07 2.02
N LEU A 12 -15.10 0.44 1.86
CA LEU A 12 -16.24 0.59 2.79
C LEU A 12 -15.88 0.24 4.25
N THR A 13 -15.05 -0.77 4.45
CA THR A 13 -14.52 -1.14 5.77
C THR A 13 -13.68 -0.04 6.40
N HIS A 14 -12.88 0.69 5.61
CA HIS A 14 -12.11 1.83 6.09
C HIS A 14 -12.99 3.04 6.43
N GLN A 15 -14.13 3.23 5.76
CA GLN A 15 -15.04 4.34 6.03
C GLN A 15 -15.76 4.19 7.39
N THR A 16 -16.14 2.97 7.76
CA THR A 16 -16.72 2.69 9.09
C THR A 16 -15.69 2.95 10.20
N VAL A 17 -14.44 2.53 9.98
CA VAL A 17 -13.33 2.76 10.92
C VAL A 17 -12.96 4.26 10.99
N GLN A 18 -13.04 5.01 9.88
CA GLN A 18 -12.82 6.47 9.89
C GLN A 18 -13.71 7.20 10.88
N ARG A 19 -14.99 6.82 10.99
CA ARG A 19 -15.91 7.48 11.92
C ARG A 19 -15.54 7.26 13.40
N VAL A 20 -14.90 6.13 13.70
CA VAL A 20 -14.46 5.79 15.06
C VAL A 20 -13.11 6.43 15.39
N ASP A 21 -12.23 6.54 14.40
CA ASP A 21 -10.84 6.98 14.58
C ASP A 21 -10.58 8.47 14.27
N GLN A 22 -11.57 9.21 13.78
CA GLN A 22 -11.42 10.63 13.42
C GLN A 22 -10.91 11.48 14.58
N ASP A 23 -11.47 11.29 15.78
CA ASP A 23 -11.03 12.01 16.99
C ASP A 23 -9.59 11.65 17.37
N LEU A 24 -9.21 10.38 17.21
CA LEU A 24 -7.86 9.90 17.47
C LEU A 24 -6.86 10.52 16.49
N TRP A 25 -7.17 10.56 15.19
CA TRP A 25 -6.30 11.18 14.19
C TRP A 25 -6.14 12.66 14.42
N HIS A 26 -7.24 13.36 14.72
CA HIS A 26 -7.20 14.79 15.05
C HIS A 26 -6.34 15.04 16.29
N SER A 27 -6.51 14.24 17.36
CA SER A 27 -5.69 14.35 18.58
C SER A 27 -4.20 14.12 18.34
N LYS A 28 -3.85 13.30 17.33
CA LYS A 28 -2.47 13.01 16.92
C LYS A 28 -1.94 13.96 15.84
N GLY A 29 -2.76 14.90 15.36
CA GLY A 29 -2.39 15.80 14.25
C GLY A 29 -2.16 15.08 12.93
N ILE A 30 -2.82 13.93 12.71
CA ILE A 30 -2.76 13.16 11.47
C ILE A 30 -3.77 13.73 10.47
N ILE A 31 -3.30 14.02 9.26
CA ILE A 31 -4.14 14.53 8.17
C ILE A 31 -4.50 13.36 7.25
N THR A 32 -5.80 13.16 7.02
CA THR A 32 -6.33 12.22 6.02
C THR A 32 -6.84 12.96 4.80
N PHE A 33 -7.03 12.25 3.69
CA PHE A 33 -7.56 12.81 2.45
C PHE A 33 -8.46 11.82 1.73
N ASN A 34 -9.33 12.35 0.86
CA ASN A 34 -10.23 11.52 0.06
C ASN A 34 -9.47 10.93 -1.13
N TRP A 35 -9.29 9.61 -1.12
CA TRP A 35 -8.69 8.87 -2.22
C TRP A 35 -9.66 8.66 -3.39
N SER A 36 -9.20 8.79 -4.63
CA SER A 36 -10.02 8.51 -5.80
C SER A 36 -10.37 7.01 -5.89
N SER A 37 -11.59 6.70 -6.29
CA SER A 37 -12.00 5.31 -6.50
C SER A 37 -11.22 4.68 -7.65
N ARG A 38 -10.84 3.41 -7.53
CA ARG A 38 -10.15 2.62 -8.59
C ARG A 38 -8.77 3.18 -8.99
N SER A 39 -8.05 3.78 -8.05
CA SER A 39 -6.67 4.25 -8.27
C SER A 39 -5.64 3.51 -7.40
N PRO A 40 -5.46 2.18 -7.59
CA PRO A 40 -4.43 1.43 -6.88
C PRO A 40 -3.01 1.79 -7.34
N ASP A 41 -2.86 2.24 -8.58
CA ASP A 41 -1.60 2.72 -9.20
C ASP A 41 -0.98 3.88 -8.43
N LEU A 42 -1.81 4.75 -7.86
CA LEU A 42 -1.37 5.87 -7.03
C LEU A 42 -1.04 5.44 -5.59
N ASN A 43 -1.53 4.28 -5.13
CA ASN A 43 -1.39 3.83 -3.75
C ASN A 43 -0.07 3.07 -3.58
N GLN A 44 0.94 3.73 -3.00
CA GLN A 44 2.30 3.15 -2.97
C GLN A 44 2.39 1.84 -2.20
N ILE A 45 1.49 1.60 -1.23
CA ILE A 45 1.49 0.32 -0.51
C ILE A 45 1.06 -0.84 -1.40
N GLU A 46 0.20 -0.61 -2.41
CA GLU A 46 -0.17 -1.65 -3.38
C GLU A 46 1.04 -2.03 -4.24
N CYS A 47 1.80 -1.04 -4.72
CA CYS A 47 3.04 -1.30 -5.46
C CYS A 47 4.07 -2.06 -4.62
N LEU A 48 4.20 -1.71 -3.33
CA LEU A 48 5.05 -2.45 -2.40
C LEU A 48 4.58 -3.88 -2.19
N TRP A 49 3.26 -4.11 -2.11
CA TRP A 49 2.70 -5.45 -2.02
C TRP A 49 2.96 -6.27 -3.28
N ASP A 50 2.91 -5.67 -4.46
CA ASP A 50 3.21 -6.38 -5.70
C ASP A 50 4.68 -6.81 -5.77
N ASP A 51 5.62 -5.94 -5.35
CA ASP A 51 7.02 -6.30 -5.21
C ASP A 51 7.20 -7.45 -4.19
N CYS A 52 6.55 -7.37 -3.02
CA CYS A 52 6.59 -8.43 -2.00
C CYS A 52 5.98 -9.76 -2.48
N LYS A 53 4.89 -9.70 -3.26
CA LYS A 53 4.25 -10.89 -3.84
C LYS A 53 5.19 -11.60 -4.81
N GLY A 54 5.97 -10.85 -5.60
CA GLY A 54 7.00 -11.40 -6.47
C GLY A 54 8.00 -12.24 -5.70
N GLU A 55 8.53 -11.71 -4.59
CA GLU A 55 9.46 -12.43 -3.70
C GLU A 55 8.81 -13.66 -3.05
N ILE A 56 7.58 -13.55 -2.55
CA ILE A 56 6.87 -14.68 -1.93
C ILE A 56 6.55 -15.78 -2.95
N ALA A 57 6.24 -15.42 -4.19
CA ALA A 57 5.93 -16.37 -5.25
C ALA A 57 7.10 -17.32 -5.56
N MET A 58 8.35 -16.88 -5.31
CA MET A 58 9.55 -17.71 -5.45
C MET A 58 9.59 -18.91 -4.50
N TYR A 59 8.83 -18.88 -3.40
CA TYR A 59 8.74 -19.98 -2.44
C TYR A 59 7.75 -21.07 -2.86
N GLN A 60 6.98 -20.86 -3.94
CA GLN A 60 6.14 -21.87 -4.59
C GLN A 60 5.23 -22.67 -3.64
N PHE A 61 4.59 -22.00 -2.67
CA PHE A 61 3.63 -22.65 -1.79
C PHE A 61 2.49 -23.30 -2.59
N THR A 62 2.23 -24.58 -2.33
CA THR A 62 1.18 -25.35 -3.00
C THR A 62 0.22 -25.96 -1.98
N GLY A 63 -1.07 -25.88 -2.28
CA GLY A 63 -2.14 -26.37 -1.41
C GLY A 63 -2.52 -25.42 -0.27
N ALA A 64 -3.46 -25.87 0.56
CA ALA A 64 -4.03 -25.09 1.67
C ALA A 64 -3.98 -25.85 3.00
N SER A 65 -2.96 -26.70 3.17
CA SER A 65 -2.75 -27.39 4.45
C SER A 65 -2.41 -26.38 5.55
N GLN A 66 -2.72 -26.73 6.81
CA GLN A 66 -2.37 -25.87 7.95
C GLN A 66 -0.87 -25.57 7.99
N GLU A 67 -0.03 -26.58 7.69
CA GLU A 67 1.42 -26.43 7.62
C GLU A 67 1.82 -25.43 6.53
N THR A 68 1.27 -25.56 5.32
CA THR A 68 1.52 -24.63 4.20
C THR A 68 1.13 -23.20 4.58
N VAL A 69 0.01 -23.01 5.27
CA VAL A 69 -0.45 -21.68 5.70
C VAL A 69 0.50 -21.08 6.73
N GLU A 70 0.96 -21.85 7.73
CA GLU A 70 1.91 -21.35 8.73
C GLU A 70 3.27 -21.03 8.11
N GLN A 71 3.75 -21.84 7.17
CA GLN A 71 4.95 -21.55 6.39
C GLN A 71 4.80 -20.26 5.56
N ALA A 72 3.67 -20.08 4.87
CA ALA A 72 3.40 -18.87 4.09
C ALA A 72 3.36 -17.61 4.97
N LYS A 73 2.75 -17.68 6.17
CA LYS A 73 2.78 -16.59 7.14
C LYS A 73 4.20 -16.26 7.62
N ALA A 74 4.98 -17.30 7.97
CA ALA A 74 6.36 -17.12 8.41
C ALA A 74 7.22 -16.48 7.31
N THR A 75 7.05 -16.93 6.06
CA THR A 75 7.74 -16.35 4.91
C THR A 75 7.30 -14.92 4.62
N LEU A 76 6.01 -14.58 4.71
CA LEU A 76 5.54 -13.20 4.57
C LEU A 76 6.23 -12.27 5.58
N VAL A 77 6.29 -12.67 6.86
CA VAL A 77 6.98 -11.89 7.91
C VAL A 77 8.47 -11.76 7.61
N LYS A 78 9.11 -12.83 7.15
CA LYS A 78 10.52 -12.82 6.78
C LYS A 78 10.78 -11.85 5.62
N VAL A 79 10.05 -12.00 4.51
CA VAL A 79 10.18 -11.15 3.32
C VAL A 79 9.98 -9.68 3.68
N TRP A 80 8.96 -9.36 4.47
CA TRP A 80 8.72 -7.99 4.90
C TRP A 80 9.87 -7.41 5.75
N ARG A 81 10.46 -8.20 6.65
CA ARG A 81 11.58 -7.75 7.49
C ARG A 81 12.87 -7.57 6.71
N GLU A 82 13.08 -8.38 5.69
CA GLU A 82 14.26 -8.34 4.82
C GLU A 82 14.06 -7.38 3.63
N PHE A 83 12.87 -6.80 3.49
CA PHE A 83 12.52 -5.94 2.36
C PHE A 83 13.41 -4.69 2.33
N PRO A 84 14.06 -4.36 1.20
CA PRO A 84 15.02 -3.26 1.16
C PRO A 84 14.37 -1.91 1.49
N GLN A 85 14.87 -1.23 2.52
CA GLN A 85 14.37 0.11 2.89
C GLN A 85 14.49 1.11 1.73
N GLU A 86 15.56 1.01 0.93
CA GLU A 86 15.76 1.84 -0.26
C GLU A 86 14.63 1.67 -1.28
N LEU A 87 14.11 0.44 -1.44
CA LEU A 87 12.98 0.18 -2.33
C LEU A 87 11.69 0.78 -1.77
N ILE A 88 11.48 0.69 -0.44
CA ILE A 88 10.35 1.34 0.25
C ILE A 88 10.40 2.85 0.03
N ASP A 89 11.56 3.46 0.24
CA ASP A 89 11.75 4.90 0.10
C ASP A 89 11.54 5.34 -1.35
N HIS A 90 12.10 4.59 -2.31
CA HIS A 90 11.90 4.84 -3.74
C HIS A 90 10.42 4.79 -4.14
N ARG A 91 9.68 3.76 -3.72
CA ARG A 91 8.24 3.66 -3.99
C ARG A 91 7.47 4.83 -3.37
N CYS A 92 7.76 5.19 -2.12
CA CYS A 92 7.16 6.34 -1.45
C CYS A 92 7.41 7.65 -2.21
N GLN A 93 8.63 7.88 -2.69
CA GLN A 93 9.02 9.09 -3.42
C GLN A 93 8.41 9.16 -4.83
N SER A 94 8.17 8.00 -5.46
CA SER A 94 7.57 7.90 -6.81
C SER A 94 6.11 8.38 -6.90
N PHE A 95 5.45 8.60 -5.76
CA PHE A 95 4.05 9.05 -5.73
C PHE A 95 3.83 10.33 -6.56
N HIS A 96 4.72 11.31 -6.42
CA HIS A 96 4.57 12.60 -7.12
C HIS A 96 4.66 12.43 -8.65
N GLU A 97 5.54 11.56 -9.12
CA GLU A 97 5.71 11.27 -10.54
C GLU A 97 4.47 10.58 -11.11
N LYS A 98 3.96 9.56 -10.42
CA LYS A 98 2.73 8.85 -10.83
C LYS A 98 1.51 9.76 -10.81
N LEU A 99 1.38 10.62 -9.80
CA LEU A 99 0.30 11.59 -9.74
C LEU A 99 0.36 12.58 -10.91
N ASN A 100 1.56 13.07 -11.25
CA ASN A 100 1.74 13.93 -12.41
C ASN A 100 1.38 13.22 -13.72
N CYS A 101 1.79 11.97 -13.91
CA CYS A 101 1.37 11.16 -15.05
C CYS A 101 -0.16 11.02 -15.11
N CYS A 102 -0.80 10.74 -13.97
CA CYS A 102 -2.26 10.67 -13.86
C CYS A 102 -2.95 11.95 -14.34
N ILE A 103 -2.45 13.11 -13.89
CA ILE A 103 -2.98 14.43 -14.28
C ILE A 103 -2.79 14.68 -15.78
N ILE A 104 -1.59 14.42 -16.32
CA ILE A 104 -1.25 14.66 -17.74
C ILE A 104 -2.19 13.88 -18.67
N HIS A 105 -2.58 12.67 -18.28
CA HIS A 105 -3.43 11.81 -19.10
C HIS A 105 -4.90 11.82 -18.67
N GLY A 106 -5.33 12.85 -17.97
CA GLY A 106 -6.74 13.07 -17.65
C GLY A 106 -7.36 12.00 -16.74
N GLY A 107 -6.58 11.42 -15.83
CA GLY A 107 -7.05 10.42 -14.87
C GLY A 107 -7.01 8.97 -15.36
N ASN A 108 -6.41 8.71 -16.54
CA ASN A 108 -6.16 7.35 -17.00
C ASN A 108 -5.01 6.70 -16.19
N ASN A 109 -4.69 5.43 -16.42
CA ASN A 109 -3.57 4.73 -15.78
C ASN A 109 -2.64 4.01 -16.78
N ASN A 110 -2.84 4.22 -18.09
CA ASN A 110 -2.01 3.67 -19.16
C ASN A 110 -0.71 4.47 -19.38
N PHE A 111 0.13 4.59 -18.34
CA PHE A 111 1.44 5.27 -18.44
C PHE A 111 2.58 4.33 -18.78
N ASP A 112 2.36 3.04 -18.52
CA ASP A 112 3.23 1.96 -18.93
C ASP A 112 2.77 1.51 -20.32
N GLY A 113 3.29 2.17 -21.35
CA GLY A 113 3.16 1.74 -22.75
C GLY A 113 3.93 0.46 -23.04
#